data_AF-A0A2N6CSM9-F1
#
_entry.id   AF-A0A2N6CSM9-F1
#
_cell.length_a   1.000
_cell.length_b   1.000
_cell.length_c   1.000
_cell.angle_alpha   90.00
_cell.angle_beta   90.00
_cell.angle_gamma   90.00
#
_symmetry.space_group_name_H-M   'P 1'
#
loop_
_entity.id
_entity.type
_entity.pdbx_description
1 polymer ?
#
loop_
_entity_poly.entity_id
_entity_poly.type
_entity_poly.pdbx_seq_one_letter_code
_entity_poly.pdbx_strand_id
1 'polypeptide(L)'
;MNRRSTTTLFALITLILIPLIQPVKAGWDPREERGSSNSNTGNRSVDEAINRLKTKDPSLKLFFSKAYGYAIFPTVGKAGMGLGGAYGEGEVYRQGRFIGTSSLSQLTIGFQLGGQAYTEIIFFKDKHSLDDFTSGNFEFNAQASAVAVTAGASADADYDNGVAIFTMPKGGLMYEATIGGQKFSFDPAR
;
A
#
# COMPACT_ATOMS: atom_id res chain seq x y z
N MET A 1 -37.43 33.74 59.20
CA MET A 1 -36.88 32.54 58.53
C MET A 1 -37.87 32.12 57.45
N ASN A 2 -37.45 32.14 56.18
CA ASN A 2 -38.02 31.51 54.97
C ASN A 2 -39.52 31.70 54.61
N ARG A 3 -39.92 31.84 53.35
CA ARG A 3 -39.37 32.35 52.09
C ARG A 3 -40.61 32.41 51.19
N ARG A 4 -40.91 33.57 50.60
CA ARG A 4 -41.96 33.75 49.59
C ARG A 4 -41.46 33.17 48.25
N SER A 5 -42.35 32.65 47.41
CA SER A 5 -42.62 33.20 46.07
C SER A 5 -43.27 32.17 45.15
N THR A 6 -44.47 32.52 44.74
CA THR A 6 -45.29 32.01 43.63
C THR A 6 -44.75 32.46 42.26
N THR A 7 -44.91 31.58 41.27
CA THR A 7 -45.20 31.81 39.83
C THR A 7 -44.20 32.57 38.93
N THR A 8 -43.69 31.91 37.89
CA THR A 8 -43.40 32.45 36.52
C THR A 8 -42.91 31.31 35.61
N LEU A 9 -43.78 30.76 34.76
CA LEU A 9 -43.92 30.98 33.31
C LEU A 9 -42.75 30.42 32.46
N PHE A 10 -43.01 29.26 31.83
CA PHE A 10 -42.17 28.64 30.80
C PHE A 10 -42.09 29.53 29.55
N ALA A 11 -40.89 30.02 29.22
CA ALA A 11 -40.59 30.59 27.92
C ALA A 11 -39.76 29.59 27.11
N LEU A 12 -40.43 28.88 26.21
CA LEU A 12 -39.82 28.08 25.16
C LEU A 12 -39.20 29.05 24.13
N ILE A 13 -37.87 29.11 24.06
CA ILE A 13 -37.16 29.68 22.90
C ILE A 13 -36.23 28.59 22.39
N THR A 14 -36.75 27.78 21.47
CA THR A 14 -35.95 26.88 20.64
C THR A 14 -35.42 27.68 19.46
N LEU A 15 -34.18 28.14 19.57
CA LEU A 15 -33.44 28.72 18.45
C LEU A 15 -33.11 27.58 17.47
N ILE A 16 -33.96 27.37 16.45
CA ILE A 16 -33.66 26.44 15.36
C ILE A 16 -32.59 27.10 14.48
N LEU A 17 -31.34 26.73 14.72
CA LEU A 17 -30.22 27.04 13.84
C LEU A 17 -30.33 26.14 12.60
N ILE A 18 -30.93 26.65 11.52
CA ILE A 18 -30.98 25.94 10.23
C ILE A 18 -29.56 25.98 9.65
N PRO A 19 -28.85 24.84 9.49
CA PRO A 19 -27.63 24.86 8.71
C PRO A 19 -28.00 25.18 7.26
N LEU A 20 -27.39 26.25 6.73
CA LEU A 20 -27.42 26.57 5.32
C LEU A 20 -26.75 25.39 4.59
N ILE A 21 -27.54 24.45 4.06
CA ILE A 21 -27.04 23.38 3.20
C ILE A 21 -26.57 24.06 1.92
N GLN A 22 -25.31 24.47 1.90
CA GLN A 22 -24.61 24.76 0.66
C GLN A 22 -24.52 23.43 -0.08
N PRO A 23 -24.98 23.31 -1.34
CA PRO A 23 -24.62 22.16 -2.14
C PRO A 23 -23.09 22.20 -2.29
N VAL A 24 -22.39 21.22 -1.70
CA VAL A 24 -20.99 21.01 -2.05
C VAL A 24 -21.00 20.76 -3.56
N LYS A 25 -20.43 21.68 -4.34
CA LYS A 25 -20.11 21.38 -5.74
C LYS A 25 -18.97 20.38 -5.72
N ALA A 26 -19.31 19.11 -5.51
CA ALA A 26 -18.48 17.99 -5.89
C ALA A 26 -18.50 17.96 -7.43
N GLY A 27 -17.61 18.76 -8.03
CA GLY A 27 -17.25 18.62 -9.43
C GLY A 27 -16.35 17.40 -9.58
N TRP A 28 -16.93 16.20 -9.49
CA TRP A 28 -16.27 15.01 -10.00
C TRP A 28 -16.63 14.90 -11.48
N ASP A 29 -15.67 15.16 -12.37
CA ASP A 29 -15.78 14.86 -13.80
C ASP A 29 -15.08 13.50 -14.05
N PRO A 30 -15.83 12.43 -14.35
CA PRO A 30 -15.27 11.11 -14.67
C PRO A 30 -14.38 11.08 -15.92
N ARG A 31 -14.23 12.21 -16.62
CA ARG A 31 -13.43 12.32 -17.85
C ARG A 31 -12.03 12.88 -17.62
N GLU A 32 -11.67 13.24 -16.39
CA GLU A 32 -10.29 13.61 -16.05
C GLU A 32 -9.40 12.41 -15.68
N GLU A 33 -9.98 11.25 -15.33
CA GLU A 33 -9.23 10.00 -15.05
C GLU A 33 -9.06 9.09 -16.30
N ARG A 34 -9.19 9.63 -17.50
CA ARG A 34 -8.76 8.94 -18.73
C ARG A 34 -7.77 9.77 -19.52
N GLY A 35 -6.71 10.21 -18.84
CA GLY A 35 -5.51 10.73 -19.48
C GLY A 35 -4.59 9.59 -19.90
N SER A 36 -4.55 9.33 -21.20
CA SER A 36 -3.51 8.64 -21.99
C SER A 36 -2.30 8.11 -21.20
N SER A 37 -2.13 6.79 -21.18
CA SER A 37 -0.93 6.10 -20.71
C SER A 37 0.28 6.57 -21.52
N ASN A 38 0.95 7.60 -21.02
CA ASN A 38 2.25 8.02 -21.47
C ASN A 38 3.24 7.08 -20.77
N SER A 39 3.99 6.28 -21.53
CA SER A 39 5.05 5.38 -21.05
C SER A 39 6.16 6.06 -20.24
N ASN A 40 6.08 7.39 -20.08
CA ASN A 40 6.90 8.24 -19.22
C ASN A 40 6.42 8.36 -17.76
N THR A 41 5.21 7.89 -17.42
CA THR A 41 4.64 8.00 -16.06
C THR A 41 4.91 6.75 -15.21
N GLY A 42 4.93 5.56 -15.83
CA GLY A 42 5.26 4.28 -15.16
C GLY A 42 6.64 4.31 -14.51
N ASN A 43 7.68 4.54 -15.32
CA ASN A 43 9.07 4.69 -14.86
C ASN A 43 9.22 5.77 -13.77
N ARG A 44 8.56 6.92 -13.89
CA ARG A 44 8.65 7.99 -12.88
C ARG A 44 8.16 7.55 -11.51
N SER A 45 7.01 6.87 -11.45
CA SER A 45 6.44 6.42 -10.18
C SER A 45 7.29 5.34 -9.50
N VAL A 46 7.93 4.47 -10.30
CA VAL A 46 8.84 3.43 -9.83
C VAL A 46 10.15 4.04 -9.33
N ASP A 47 10.76 4.92 -10.10
CA ASP A 47 12.01 5.60 -9.73
C ASP A 47 11.85 6.40 -8.43
N GLU A 48 10.74 7.12 -8.29
CA GLU A 48 10.39 7.85 -7.07
C GLU A 48 10.19 6.91 -5.89
N ALA A 49 9.51 5.78 -6.08
CA ALA A 49 9.32 4.78 -5.04
C ALA A 49 10.66 4.17 -4.58
N ILE A 50 11.54 3.80 -5.53
CA ILE A 50 12.89 3.29 -5.24
C ILE A 50 13.72 4.32 -4.47
N ASN A 51 13.69 5.59 -4.90
CA ASN A 51 14.44 6.65 -4.23
C ASN A 51 13.93 6.89 -2.81
N ARG A 52 12.61 6.88 -2.60
CA ARG A 52 12.00 6.98 -1.26
C ARG A 52 12.38 5.81 -0.37
N LEU A 53 12.32 4.57 -0.90
CA LEU A 53 12.75 3.34 -0.21
C LEU A 53 14.21 3.45 0.25
N LYS A 54 15.13 3.73 -0.65
CA LYS A 54 16.58 3.87 -0.35
C LYS A 54 16.90 5.00 0.63
N THR A 55 16.10 6.05 0.63
CA THR A 55 16.29 7.21 1.52
C THR A 55 15.82 6.93 2.93
N LYS A 56 14.67 6.26 3.08
CA LYS A 56 14.09 5.92 4.38
C LYS A 56 14.75 4.73 5.03
N ASP A 57 15.18 3.76 4.22
CA ASP A 57 15.89 2.57 4.69
C ASP A 57 17.16 2.35 3.85
N PRO A 58 18.32 2.84 4.34
CA PRO A 58 19.60 2.64 3.67
C PRO A 58 20.01 1.16 3.53
N SER A 59 19.47 0.25 4.35
CA SER A 59 19.80 -1.18 4.28
C SER A 59 19.33 -1.81 2.95
N LEU A 60 18.26 -1.26 2.36
CA LEU A 60 17.72 -1.69 1.07
C LEU A 60 18.74 -1.58 -0.07
N LYS A 61 19.74 -0.69 0.04
CA LYS A 61 20.81 -0.57 -0.97
C LYS A 61 21.55 -1.90 -1.16
N LEU A 62 21.68 -2.71 -0.10
CA LEU A 62 22.32 -4.02 -0.17
C LEU A 62 21.46 -5.04 -0.94
N PHE A 63 20.15 -4.99 -0.79
CA PHE A 63 19.24 -5.86 -1.55
C PHE A 63 19.22 -5.49 -3.03
N PHE A 64 19.17 -4.20 -3.35
CA PHE A 64 19.29 -3.73 -4.73
C PHE A 64 20.61 -4.13 -5.41
N SER A 65 21.70 -4.29 -4.64
CA SER A 65 22.99 -4.68 -5.21
C SER A 65 23.18 -6.20 -5.32
N LYS A 66 22.57 -6.98 -4.43
CA LYS A 66 22.76 -8.44 -4.35
C LYS A 66 21.66 -9.27 -4.99
N ALA A 67 20.42 -8.76 -5.07
CA ALA A 67 19.29 -9.52 -5.60
C ALA A 67 19.48 -9.84 -7.09
N TYR A 68 18.99 -11.01 -7.51
CA TYR A 68 18.90 -11.37 -8.93
C TYR A 68 17.85 -10.53 -9.67
N GLY A 69 16.77 -10.18 -8.99
CA GLY A 69 15.71 -9.32 -9.51
C GLY A 69 14.85 -8.77 -8.38
N TYR A 70 13.91 -7.89 -8.74
CA TYR A 70 12.91 -7.37 -7.80
C TYR A 70 11.60 -7.05 -8.50
N ALA A 71 10.50 -7.13 -7.76
CA ALA A 71 9.20 -6.58 -8.14
C ALA A 71 8.89 -5.39 -7.22
N ILE A 72 8.46 -4.27 -7.79
CA ILE A 72 8.13 -3.08 -7.01
C ILE A 72 6.72 -2.61 -7.34
N PHE A 73 5.93 -2.36 -6.31
CA PHE A 73 4.56 -1.85 -6.35
C PHE A 73 4.57 -0.46 -5.71
N PRO A 74 4.70 0.62 -6.51
CA PRO A 74 4.84 1.99 -5.99
C PRO A 74 3.69 2.42 -5.08
N THR A 75 2.49 1.92 -5.39
CA THR A 75 1.26 2.19 -4.66
C THR A 75 0.39 0.94 -4.62
N VAL A 76 0.23 0.37 -3.43
CA VAL A 76 -0.77 -0.64 -3.12
C VAL A 76 -1.82 0.02 -2.24
N GLY A 77 -3.05 0.12 -2.75
CA GLY A 77 -4.20 0.64 -2.03
C GLY A 77 -4.89 -0.45 -1.23
N LYS A 78 -5.27 -0.15 0.02
CA LYS A 78 -6.08 -1.00 0.90
C LYS A 78 -7.38 -0.27 1.24
N ALA A 79 -8.50 -0.97 1.14
CA ALA A 79 -9.81 -0.45 1.51
C ALA A 79 -10.72 -1.58 2.02
N GLY A 80 -11.62 -1.25 2.95
CA GLY A 80 -12.64 -2.19 3.45
C GLY A 80 -13.27 -1.76 4.77
N MET A 81 -14.50 -2.20 5.03
CA MET A 81 -15.17 -2.07 6.33
C MET A 81 -15.49 -3.49 6.81
N GLY A 82 -14.63 -4.08 7.65
CA GLY A 82 -14.78 -5.46 8.14
C GLY A 82 -14.25 -6.53 7.17
N LEU A 83 -14.72 -6.51 5.92
CA LEU A 83 -14.12 -7.24 4.79
C LEU A 83 -13.47 -6.23 3.85
N GLY A 84 -12.20 -6.45 3.52
CA GLY A 84 -11.41 -5.54 2.71
C GLY A 84 -10.53 -6.24 1.70
N GLY A 85 -9.89 -5.44 0.85
CA GLY A 85 -8.91 -5.92 -0.10
C GLY A 85 -7.76 -4.94 -0.28
N ALA A 86 -6.64 -5.47 -0.76
CA ALA A 86 -5.55 -4.67 -1.29
C ALA A 86 -5.43 -4.91 -2.80
N TYR A 87 -5.14 -3.85 -3.53
CA TYR A 87 -4.76 -3.93 -4.95
C TYR A 87 -3.63 -2.95 -5.26
N GLY A 88 -2.70 -3.38 -6.11
CA GLY A 88 -1.64 -2.51 -6.61
C GLY A 88 -1.05 -3.04 -7.90
N GLU A 89 -0.49 -2.12 -8.68
CA GLU A 89 0.26 -2.44 -9.90
C GLU A 89 1.73 -2.11 -9.70
N GLY A 90 2.56 -2.90 -10.35
CA GLY A 90 4.00 -2.86 -10.19
C GLY A 90 4.75 -3.31 -11.42
N GLU A 91 6.06 -3.17 -11.33
CA GLU A 91 7.00 -3.52 -12.38
C GLU A 91 8.00 -4.54 -11.85
N VAL A 92 8.45 -5.43 -12.73
CA VAL A 92 9.40 -6.49 -12.41
C VAL A 92 10.68 -6.27 -13.19
N TYR A 93 11.80 -6.41 -12.48
CA TYR A 93 13.14 -6.17 -12.98
C TYR A 93 14.00 -7.40 -12.74
N ARG A 94 14.76 -7.80 -13.77
CA ARG A 94 15.81 -8.82 -13.68
C ARG A 94 17.15 -8.16 -13.90
N GLN A 95 18.01 -8.19 -12.87
CA GLN A 95 19.34 -7.58 -12.91
C GLN A 95 19.32 -6.12 -13.40
N GLY A 96 18.33 -5.36 -12.91
CA GLY A 96 18.12 -3.95 -13.29
C GLY A 96 17.46 -3.72 -14.66
N ARG A 97 17.15 -4.77 -15.42
CA ARG A 97 16.40 -4.66 -16.69
C ARG A 97 14.93 -4.92 -16.45
N PHE A 98 14.06 -4.03 -16.93
CA PHE A 98 12.62 -4.24 -16.95
C PHE A 98 12.27 -5.51 -17.76
N ILE A 99 11.42 -6.37 -17.20
CA ILE A 99 10.99 -7.63 -17.83
C ILE A 99 9.47 -7.79 -17.93
N GLY A 100 8.68 -6.93 -17.29
CA GLY A 100 7.22 -7.01 -17.33
C GLY A 100 6.54 -6.31 -16.16
N THR A 101 5.21 -6.34 -16.17
CA THR A 101 4.37 -5.76 -15.13
C THR A 101 3.81 -6.85 -14.23
N SER A 102 3.43 -6.49 -13.01
CA SER A 102 2.75 -7.40 -12.09
C SER A 102 1.62 -6.68 -11.36
N SER A 103 0.57 -7.42 -11.02
CA SER A 103 -0.50 -6.95 -10.14
C SER A 103 -0.49 -7.74 -8.83
N LEU A 104 -0.75 -7.04 -7.74
CA LEU A 104 -0.91 -7.59 -6.39
C LEU A 104 -2.38 -7.51 -5.99
N SER A 105 -2.93 -8.61 -5.48
CA SER A 105 -4.25 -8.64 -4.86
C SER A 105 -4.20 -9.37 -3.51
N GLN A 106 -4.90 -8.84 -2.51
CA GLN A 106 -4.96 -9.43 -1.17
C GLN A 106 -6.39 -9.34 -0.65
N LEU A 107 -6.86 -10.39 0.02
CA LEU A 107 -8.10 -10.36 0.80
C LEU A 107 -7.75 -10.13 2.29
N THR A 108 -8.45 -9.20 2.94
CA THR A 108 -8.24 -8.91 4.36
C THR A 108 -9.56 -9.00 5.13
N ILE A 109 -9.48 -9.57 6.34
CA ILE A 109 -10.58 -9.58 7.31
C ILE A 109 -10.13 -8.68 8.46
N GLY A 110 -10.78 -7.54 8.67
CA GLY A 110 -10.36 -6.57 9.68
C GLY A 110 -11.13 -5.25 9.69
N PHE A 111 -11.24 -4.66 10.88
CA PHE A 111 -11.90 -3.38 11.14
C PHE A 111 -10.91 -2.22 10.98
N GLN A 112 -10.63 -1.83 9.74
CA GLN A 112 -9.84 -0.64 9.48
C GLN A 112 -10.61 0.30 8.57
N LEU A 113 -11.42 1.15 9.21
CA LEU A 113 -12.16 2.21 8.54
C LEU A 113 -11.16 3.25 8.01
N GLY A 114 -10.66 3.05 6.80
CA GLY A 114 -9.78 4.01 6.14
C GLY A 114 -9.15 3.46 4.88
N GLY A 115 -9.05 4.32 3.86
CA GLY A 115 -8.19 4.06 2.71
C GLY A 115 -6.74 4.20 3.13
N GLN A 116 -5.93 3.18 2.86
CA GLN A 116 -4.50 3.21 3.12
C GLN A 116 -3.73 2.97 1.82
N ALA A 117 -2.53 3.51 1.73
CA ALA A 117 -1.61 3.21 0.65
C ALA A 117 -0.24 2.89 1.22
N TYR A 118 0.49 2.00 0.57
CA TYR A 118 1.87 1.70 0.88
C TYR A 118 2.65 1.40 -0.41
N THR A 119 3.97 1.49 -0.33
CA THR A 119 4.88 0.94 -1.35
C THR A 119 5.30 -0.45 -0.89
N GLU A 120 5.29 -1.43 -1.78
CA GLU A 120 5.85 -2.77 -1.53
C GLU A 120 6.97 -3.05 -2.52
N ILE A 121 8.05 -3.68 -2.06
CA ILE A 121 9.11 -4.19 -2.91
C ILE A 121 9.50 -5.59 -2.45
N ILE A 122 9.67 -6.47 -3.43
CA ILE A 122 10.01 -7.88 -3.25
C ILE A 122 11.33 -8.10 -3.96
N PHE A 123 12.36 -8.54 -3.23
CA PHE A 123 13.64 -8.94 -3.80
C PHE A 123 13.71 -10.44 -3.94
N PHE A 124 14.30 -10.89 -5.05
CA PHE A 124 14.52 -12.30 -5.36
C PHE A 124 16.01 -12.60 -5.29
N LYS A 125 16.40 -13.55 -4.46
CA LYS A 125 17.80 -13.92 -4.21
C LYS A 125 18.47 -14.47 -5.47
N ASP A 126 17.77 -15.33 -6.20
CA ASP A 126 18.30 -16.07 -7.34
C ASP A 126 17.29 -16.18 -8.49
N LYS A 127 17.73 -16.82 -9.58
CA LYS A 127 16.91 -17.04 -10.77
C LYS A 127 15.68 -17.89 -10.47
N HIS A 128 15.81 -18.91 -9.63
CA HIS A 128 14.70 -19.80 -9.31
C HIS A 128 13.57 -19.03 -8.62
N SER A 129 13.90 -18.21 -7.63
CA SER A 129 12.94 -17.39 -6.88
C SER A 129 12.21 -16.39 -7.80
N LEU A 130 12.91 -15.79 -8.76
CA LEU A 130 12.30 -14.89 -9.75
C LEU A 130 11.44 -15.65 -10.77
N ASP A 131 11.91 -16.79 -11.25
CA ASP A 131 11.17 -17.62 -12.21
C ASP A 131 9.86 -18.13 -11.59
N ASP A 132 9.90 -18.55 -10.32
CA ASP A 132 8.71 -18.99 -9.57
C ASP A 132 7.67 -17.86 -9.49
N PHE A 133 8.10 -16.65 -9.12
CA PHE A 133 7.23 -15.46 -9.09
C PHE A 133 6.64 -15.13 -10.47
N THR A 134 7.45 -15.25 -11.54
CA THR A 134 7.06 -14.90 -12.91
C THR A 134 6.36 -16.03 -13.67
N SER A 135 6.13 -17.18 -13.03
CA SER A 135 5.52 -18.37 -13.66
C SER A 135 4.03 -18.20 -14.02
N GLY A 136 3.37 -17.15 -13.55
CA GLY A 136 2.05 -16.69 -14.01
C GLY A 136 1.11 -16.32 -12.87
N ASN A 137 0.95 -17.18 -11.86
CA ASN A 137 0.19 -16.88 -10.65
C ASN A 137 1.02 -17.33 -9.45
N PHE A 138 1.51 -16.38 -8.66
CA PHE A 138 2.31 -16.64 -7.47
C PHE A 138 1.53 -16.23 -6.22
N GLU A 139 1.60 -17.02 -5.14
CA GLU A 139 0.89 -16.74 -3.90
C GLU A 139 1.87 -16.79 -2.71
N PHE A 140 2.02 -15.66 -2.00
CA PHE A 140 2.67 -15.65 -0.69
C PHE A 140 1.62 -16.01 0.36
N ASN A 141 1.82 -17.14 1.04
CA ASN A 141 1.01 -17.51 2.19
C ASN A 141 1.40 -16.68 3.42
N ALA A 142 0.47 -16.51 4.37
CA ALA A 142 0.62 -15.72 5.59
C ALA A 142 1.82 -16.10 6.48
N GLN A 143 2.46 -17.25 6.25
CA GLN A 143 3.63 -17.73 6.96
C GLN A 143 4.97 -17.18 6.43
N ALA A 144 5.03 -16.67 5.19
CA ALA A 144 6.24 -16.07 4.64
C ALA A 144 6.39 -14.66 5.26
N SER A 145 7.20 -14.59 6.31
CA SER A 145 7.25 -13.42 7.19
C SER A 145 8.06 -12.28 6.56
N ALA A 146 7.57 -11.06 6.77
CA ALA A 146 8.28 -9.84 6.44
C ALA A 146 9.67 -9.85 7.10
N VAL A 147 10.67 -9.55 6.30
CA VAL A 147 12.06 -9.51 6.72
C VAL A 147 12.25 -8.25 7.55
N ALA A 148 12.10 -8.41 8.87
CA ALA A 148 12.40 -7.35 9.82
C ALA A 148 13.92 -7.17 9.88
N VAL A 149 14.40 -6.17 9.13
CA VAL A 149 15.80 -5.76 9.05
C VAL A 149 16.38 -5.58 10.45
N THR A 150 17.19 -6.55 10.88
CA THR A 150 18.11 -6.33 12.00
C THR A 150 19.41 -5.82 11.39
N ALA A 151 19.71 -4.54 11.58
CA ALA A 151 20.95 -3.94 11.09
C ALA A 151 22.16 -4.74 11.60
N GLY A 152 22.82 -5.48 10.71
CA GLY A 152 24.00 -6.31 11.03
C GLY A 152 23.88 -7.79 10.69
N ALA A 153 22.68 -8.30 10.36
CA ALA A 153 22.52 -9.63 9.80
C ALA A 153 22.98 -9.65 8.32
N SER A 154 23.64 -10.72 7.90
CA SER A 154 23.97 -10.93 6.49
C SER A 154 22.70 -10.91 5.66
N ALA A 155 22.67 -10.16 4.55
CA ALA A 155 21.52 -10.14 3.62
C ALA A 155 21.03 -11.54 3.19
N ASP A 156 21.85 -12.59 3.29
CA ASP A 156 21.45 -13.98 3.07
C ASP A 156 20.48 -14.53 4.12
N ALA A 157 20.60 -14.10 5.39
CA ALA A 157 19.71 -14.45 6.49
C ALA A 157 18.37 -13.68 6.40
N ASP A 158 18.36 -12.63 5.61
CA ASP A 158 17.22 -11.76 5.38
C ASP A 158 16.34 -12.23 4.20
N TYR A 159 16.62 -13.36 3.54
CA TYR A 159 15.70 -13.96 2.56
C TYR A 159 14.99 -15.16 3.19
N ASP A 160 13.66 -15.18 3.19
CA ASP A 160 12.86 -16.35 3.50
C ASP A 160 12.52 -17.09 2.19
N ASN A 161 12.98 -18.33 2.06
CA ASN A 161 12.85 -19.15 0.83
C ASN A 161 13.27 -18.42 -0.47
N GLY A 162 14.34 -17.63 -0.40
CA GLY A 162 14.86 -16.89 -1.57
C GLY A 162 14.14 -15.58 -1.86
N VAL A 163 13.20 -15.14 -1.01
CA VAL A 163 12.45 -13.89 -1.16
C VAL A 163 12.62 -12.98 0.06
N ALA A 164 12.76 -11.66 -0.17
CA ALA A 164 12.72 -10.65 0.88
C ALA A 164 11.69 -9.57 0.55
N ILE A 165 10.70 -9.36 1.43
CA ILE A 165 9.57 -8.44 1.21
C ILE A 165 9.69 -7.25 2.15
N PHE A 166 9.54 -6.05 1.58
CA PHE A 166 9.59 -4.79 2.32
C PHE A 166 8.37 -3.93 1.99
N THR A 167 7.74 -3.38 3.02
CA THR A 167 6.60 -2.48 2.89
C THR A 167 6.86 -1.14 3.55
N MET A 168 6.47 -0.05 2.89
CA MET A 168 6.57 1.31 3.40
C MET A 168 5.21 2.02 3.33
N PRO A 169 4.60 2.40 4.46
CA PRO A 169 3.37 3.20 4.48
C PRO A 169 3.50 4.53 3.73
N LYS A 170 2.47 4.89 2.96
CA LYS A 170 2.31 6.19 2.31
C LYS A 170 1.37 7.04 3.16
N GLY A 171 1.93 7.68 4.18
CA GLY A 171 1.20 8.48 5.18
C GLY A 171 1.58 8.05 6.59
N GLY A 172 1.63 8.99 7.54
CA GLY A 172 2.14 8.79 8.91
C GLY A 172 1.33 7.83 9.80
N LEU A 173 0.48 7.00 9.22
CA LEU A 173 -0.24 5.93 9.90
C LEU A 173 0.67 4.69 9.92
N MET A 174 1.23 4.37 11.08
CA MET A 174 1.79 3.05 11.34
C MET A 174 0.63 2.05 11.44
N TYR A 175 0.64 1.00 10.62
CA TYR A 175 -0.25 -0.13 10.90
C TYR A 175 0.44 -1.47 10.70
N GLU A 176 0.15 -2.33 11.67
CA GLU A 176 0.54 -3.72 11.79
C GLU A 176 0.30 -4.48 10.49
N ALA A 177 1.33 -5.17 10.01
CA ALA A 177 1.24 -6.02 8.84
C ALA A 177 0.34 -7.22 9.16
N THR A 178 -0.96 -7.13 8.90
CA THR A 178 -1.72 -8.35 8.64
C THR A 178 -1.27 -8.86 7.27
N ILE A 179 -0.30 -9.77 7.29
CA ILE A 179 0.11 -10.55 6.12
C ILE A 179 -0.97 -11.61 5.93
N GLY A 180 -2.05 -11.23 5.25
CA GLY A 180 -2.94 -12.22 4.63
C GLY A 180 -2.25 -12.80 3.40
N GLY A 181 -2.79 -13.89 2.85
CA GLY A 181 -2.29 -14.43 1.59
C GLY A 181 -2.36 -13.36 0.48
N GLN A 182 -1.23 -13.11 -0.19
CA GLN A 182 -1.14 -12.17 -1.32
C GLN A 182 -0.99 -12.96 -2.60
N LYS A 183 -1.76 -12.60 -3.62
CA LYS A 183 -1.69 -13.17 -4.96
C LYS A 183 -1.09 -12.17 -5.94
N PHE A 184 -0.18 -12.67 -6.75
CA PHE A 184 0.53 -11.94 -7.78
C PHE A 184 0.26 -12.54 -9.15
N SER A 185 -0.01 -11.68 -10.11
CA SER A 185 -0.08 -12.04 -11.52
C SER A 185 1.03 -11.31 -12.27
N PHE A 186 1.69 -11.99 -13.21
CA PHE A 186 2.79 -11.43 -13.99
C PHE A 186 2.47 -11.41 -15.49
N ASP A 187 2.72 -10.27 -16.12
CA ASP A 187 2.59 -10.06 -17.55
C ASP A 187 3.95 -9.68 -18.15
N PRO A 188 4.55 -10.52 -19.01
CA PRO A 188 5.87 -10.26 -19.58
C PRO A 188 5.84 -9.06 -20.55
N ALA A 189 6.92 -8.27 -20.53
CA ALA A 189 7.14 -7.22 -21.52
C ALA A 189 7.27 -7.84 -22.93
N ARG A 190 6.62 -7.21 -23.91
CA ARG A 190 6.68 -7.61 -25.32
C ARG A 190 7.89 -7.03 -26.05
#